data_AF-A0A6P0S833-F1
#
_entry.id   AF-A0A6P0S833-F1
#
_cell.length_a   1.000
_cell.length_b   1.000
_cell.length_c   1.000
_cell.angle_alpha   90.00
_cell.angle_beta   90.00
_cell.angle_gamma   90.00
#
_symmetry.space_group_name_H-M   'P 1'
#
loop_
_entity.id
_entity.type
_entity.pdbx_description
1 polymer ?
#
loop_
_entity_poly.entity_id
_entity_poly.type
_entity_poly.pdbx_seq_one_letter_code
_entity_poly.pdbx_strand_id
1 'polypeptide(L)'
;MFDKKYHNQLHPYLCSICQNYAQWWKIYTLTDVVGKQRDEQQQFSPLLDLMVQTIEQQREKREKEKIELLAVVEGLRKYAPDHVLLVGRPGSGKSTALVRLLLEEAETGRRGDGETGRWGDGDSLRIPVLVELRYYQHSVLERVKAFLLKHQPDLDVDEEVLKQWLRQGQLLLLLDGFNELPSEEARQQVRVFRQDYPNTPMVFTTRDLGVGRDLNITKKLEMQPLTEAQMRQFVCAYLPQQGEQMFKQLGSRLREFGETPLLLWMLCSVFASNSNRVPSNLGSVFRQFTEIYDKKIKQDILIDEEFRLWQGQLLQQLAWVMTQGEAKTQLLVALPKQKAEAALTEFLQKEAALSKNKALLWLDNLLKHNLIQLGTGNQIGFCHQLLQEYYTAEQLLERLASLSDQQLKWDYLNYLKWTEPLALMMELLEDREQAMRVVKLALEVDWLLGARLAG
;
A
#
# COMPACT_ATOMS: atom_id res chain seq x y z
N MET A 1 -5.64 29.77 -22.08
CA MET A 1 -7.02 30.17 -21.73
C MET A 1 -7.79 28.87 -21.53
N PHE A 2 -8.08 28.52 -20.28
CA PHE A 2 -8.83 27.30 -19.94
C PHE A 2 -10.17 27.33 -20.70
N ASP A 3 -10.47 26.31 -21.49
CA ASP A 3 -11.74 26.28 -22.22
C ASP A 3 -12.86 26.18 -21.18
N LYS A 4 -13.60 27.28 -20.99
CA LYS A 4 -14.70 27.39 -20.00
C LYS A 4 -15.73 26.25 -20.13
N LYS A 5 -15.75 25.59 -21.29
CA LYS A 5 -16.53 24.38 -21.56
C LYS A 5 -16.29 23.26 -20.54
N TYR A 6 -15.03 23.00 -20.13
CA TYR A 6 -14.71 21.85 -19.28
C TYR A 6 -14.73 22.13 -17.77
N HIS A 7 -14.55 23.38 -17.35
CA HIS A 7 -14.57 23.73 -15.92
C HIS A 7 -15.95 23.43 -15.27
N ASN A 8 -17.04 23.71 -15.98
CA ASN A 8 -18.39 23.35 -15.51
C ASN A 8 -18.68 21.85 -15.65
N GLN A 9 -18.06 21.17 -16.62
CA GLN A 9 -18.26 19.74 -16.84
C GLN A 9 -17.56 18.86 -15.81
N LEU A 10 -16.51 19.34 -15.14
CA LEU A 10 -15.75 18.57 -14.15
C LEU A 10 -16.22 18.75 -12.71
N HIS A 11 -17.19 19.65 -12.46
CA HIS A 11 -17.77 19.80 -11.13
C HIS A 11 -18.39 18.49 -10.58
N PRO A 12 -19.14 17.68 -11.37
CA PRO A 12 -19.61 16.37 -10.93
C PRO A 12 -18.47 15.42 -10.54
N TYR A 13 -17.39 15.38 -11.33
CA TYR A 13 -16.18 14.62 -11.02
C TYR A 13 -15.57 15.01 -9.66
N LEU A 14 -15.37 16.31 -9.41
CA LEU A 14 -14.80 16.79 -8.15
C LEU A 14 -15.71 16.50 -6.94
N CYS A 15 -17.03 16.64 -7.11
CA CYS A 15 -18.01 16.23 -6.09
C CYS A 15 -17.94 14.73 -5.79
N SER A 16 -17.83 13.90 -6.83
CA SER A 16 -17.68 12.44 -6.70
C SER A 16 -16.40 12.07 -5.93
N ILE A 17 -15.29 12.78 -6.16
CA ILE A 17 -14.07 12.60 -5.35
C ILE A 17 -14.36 13.00 -3.89
N CYS A 18 -14.90 14.19 -3.64
CA CYS A 18 -15.13 14.66 -2.28
C CYS A 18 -16.03 13.71 -1.49
N GLN A 19 -17.03 13.11 -2.13
CA GLN A 19 -17.93 12.14 -1.52
C GLN A 19 -17.24 10.79 -1.25
N ASN A 20 -16.61 10.20 -2.27
CA ASN A 20 -16.00 8.87 -2.16
C ASN A 20 -14.75 8.87 -1.25
N TYR A 21 -14.06 10.01 -1.18
CA TYR A 21 -12.85 10.18 -0.38
C TYR A 21 -13.08 10.97 0.93
N ALA A 22 -14.32 11.35 1.28
CA ALA A 22 -14.65 12.07 2.50
C ALA A 22 -14.13 11.37 3.77
N GLN A 23 -14.20 10.04 3.79
CA GLN A 23 -13.67 9.20 4.86
C GLN A 23 -12.35 8.57 4.43
N TRP A 24 -11.41 9.39 3.95
CA TRP A 24 -10.13 8.94 3.40
C TRP A 24 -9.34 8.02 4.34
N TRP A 25 -9.50 8.20 5.66
CA TRP A 25 -8.88 7.34 6.67
C TRP A 25 -9.41 5.91 6.65
N LYS A 26 -10.51 5.62 5.94
CA LYS A 26 -11.07 4.27 5.78
C LYS A 26 -10.52 3.51 4.57
N ILE A 27 -10.15 4.23 3.50
CA ILE A 27 -9.90 3.69 2.15
C ILE A 27 -8.74 2.68 2.09
N TYR A 28 -7.76 2.82 2.98
CA TYR A 28 -6.64 1.88 3.11
C TYR A 28 -6.55 1.24 4.50
N THR A 29 -7.58 1.42 5.33
CA THR A 29 -7.71 0.63 6.55
C THR A 29 -8.55 -0.59 6.24
N LEU A 30 -8.21 -1.72 6.85
CA LEU A 30 -8.82 -3.03 6.56
C LEU A 30 -10.31 -3.12 6.97
N THR A 31 -10.93 -2.01 7.38
CA THR A 31 -12.27 -1.93 7.97
C THR A 31 -13.42 -1.92 6.97
N ASP A 32 -13.15 -1.90 5.66
CA ASP A 32 -14.17 -1.84 4.60
C ASP A 32 -14.79 -3.21 4.24
N VAL A 33 -14.56 -4.23 5.08
CA VAL A 33 -15.30 -5.49 5.00
C VAL A 33 -16.79 -5.21 5.25
N VAL A 34 -17.60 -5.39 4.20
CA VAL A 34 -19.04 -5.14 4.18
C VAL A 34 -19.73 -5.95 5.27
N GLY A 35 -20.23 -5.25 6.30
CA GLY A 35 -20.93 -5.89 7.42
C GLY A 35 -21.26 -4.99 8.62
N LYS A 36 -20.94 -3.69 8.62
CA LYS A 36 -21.29 -2.82 9.76
C LYS A 36 -21.93 -1.49 9.37
N GLN A 37 -23.14 -1.29 9.89
CA GLN A 37 -23.41 -0.10 10.70
C GLN A 37 -22.52 -0.24 11.96
N ARG A 38 -21.49 0.61 12.10
CA ARG A 38 -20.81 0.77 13.38
C ARG A 38 -21.49 1.91 14.11
N ASP A 39 -21.67 1.73 15.42
CA ASP A 39 -22.06 2.78 16.35
C ASP A 39 -21.35 4.09 15.98
N GLU A 40 -22.15 5.16 15.89
CA GLU A 40 -21.76 6.51 15.50
C GLU A 40 -20.75 7.17 16.47
N GLN A 41 -20.21 6.43 17.43
CA GLN A 41 -19.29 6.91 18.45
C GLN A 41 -17.86 6.39 18.18
N GLN A 42 -17.20 7.00 17.19
CA GLN A 42 -15.82 7.48 17.28
C GLN A 42 -15.39 7.99 15.89
N GLN A 43 -15.49 9.30 15.73
CA GLN A 43 -14.88 10.07 14.65
C GLN A 43 -13.35 9.95 14.76
N PHE A 44 -12.78 8.83 14.30
CA PHE A 44 -11.33 8.66 14.23
C PHE A 44 -10.82 9.36 12.97
N SER A 45 -10.39 10.62 13.11
CA SER A 45 -9.45 11.23 12.17
C SER A 45 -8.09 11.24 12.86
N PRO A 46 -7.21 10.25 12.63
CA PRO A 46 -5.84 10.34 13.08
C PRO A 46 -5.16 11.35 12.16
N LEU A 47 -5.34 12.63 12.44
CA LEU A 47 -4.49 13.70 11.92
C LEU A 47 -3.10 13.50 12.55
N LEU A 48 -2.40 12.46 12.11
CA LEU A 48 -0.96 12.43 12.15
C LEU A 48 -0.54 13.28 10.96
N ASP A 49 -0.01 14.46 11.25
CA ASP A 49 0.72 15.21 10.24
C ASP A 49 2.04 14.47 10.00
N LEU A 50 1.95 13.49 9.09
CA LEU A 50 3.09 12.71 8.65
C LEU A 50 4.11 13.66 8.03
N MET A 51 5.38 13.48 8.38
CA MET A 51 6.45 14.36 7.97
C MET A 51 7.27 13.70 6.87
N VAL A 52 7.82 14.53 6.00
CA VAL A 52 8.78 14.13 4.98
C VAL A 52 10.02 14.98 5.04
N GLN A 53 11.14 14.38 4.65
CA GLN A 53 12.42 15.07 4.55
C GLN A 53 12.91 15.03 3.10
N THR A 54 13.48 16.13 2.61
CA THR A 54 14.17 16.14 1.32
C THR A 54 15.45 15.31 1.38
N ILE A 55 15.68 14.47 0.37
CA ILE A 55 16.88 13.63 0.28
C ILE A 55 17.98 14.39 -0.44
N GLU A 56 19.14 14.57 0.21
CA GLU A 56 20.33 15.15 -0.45
C GLU A 56 20.78 14.23 -1.59
N GLN A 57 20.80 14.76 -2.81
CA GLN A 57 21.60 14.13 -3.86
C GLN A 57 23.04 14.60 -3.67
N GLN A 58 23.97 13.66 -3.49
CA GLN A 58 25.40 13.94 -3.62
C GLN A 58 25.69 14.42 -5.05
N ARG A 59 25.50 15.71 -5.31
CA ARG A 59 26.03 16.35 -6.50
C ARG A 59 27.49 16.65 -6.22
N GLU A 60 28.37 16.02 -6.99
CA GLU A 60 29.77 16.46 -7.09
C GLU A 60 29.76 17.93 -7.52
N LYS A 61 30.08 18.82 -6.57
CA LYS A 61 30.25 20.27 -6.74
C LYS A 61 29.02 21.05 -7.21
N ARG A 62 28.20 21.50 -6.25
CA ARG A 62 27.90 22.92 -5.91
C ARG A 62 26.54 23.00 -5.20
N GLU A 63 26.58 23.68 -4.05
CA GLU A 63 25.47 23.99 -3.14
C GLU A 63 24.80 22.77 -2.46
N LYS A 64 25.03 22.64 -1.15
CA LYS A 64 24.25 21.73 -0.31
C LYS A 64 22.81 22.26 -0.30
N GLU A 65 21.89 21.58 -1.02
CA GLU A 65 20.46 21.87 -0.86
C GLU A 65 20.13 21.69 0.64
N LYS A 66 19.53 22.71 1.25
CA LYS A 66 19.15 22.67 2.66
C LYS A 66 18.14 21.56 2.85
N ILE A 67 18.43 20.63 3.77
CA ILE A 67 17.46 19.61 4.19
C ILE A 67 16.22 20.31 4.74
N GLU A 68 15.07 20.08 4.11
CA GLU A 68 13.78 20.58 4.54
C GLU A 68 12.95 19.45 5.17
N LEU A 69 12.35 19.73 6.32
CA LEU A 69 11.36 18.88 6.97
C LEU A 69 9.98 19.54 6.78
N LEU A 70 9.06 18.84 6.12
CA LEU A 70 7.75 19.38 5.72
C LEU A 70 6.63 18.41 6.11
N ALA A 71 5.42 18.93 6.30
CA ALA A 71 4.24 18.07 6.29
C ALA A 71 4.13 17.38 4.92
N VAL A 72 3.76 16.10 4.88
CA VAL A 72 3.80 15.31 3.64
C VAL A 72 3.02 15.98 2.51
N VAL A 73 1.79 16.40 2.73
CA VAL A 73 0.94 17.00 1.69
C VAL A 73 1.50 18.35 1.20
N GLU A 74 2.10 19.12 2.10
CA GLU A 74 2.78 20.37 1.76
C GLU A 74 3.99 20.11 0.87
N GLY A 75 4.84 19.15 1.23
CA GLY A 75 6.00 18.75 0.43
C GLY A 75 5.61 18.24 -0.95
N LEU A 76 4.58 17.40 -1.05
CA LEU A 76 4.09 16.91 -2.34
C LEU A 76 3.58 18.06 -3.21
N ARG A 77 2.79 18.98 -2.63
CA ARG A 77 2.29 20.15 -3.35
C ARG A 77 3.41 21.09 -3.78
N LYS A 78 4.44 21.30 -2.95
CA LYS A 78 5.59 22.15 -3.28
C LYS A 78 6.37 21.61 -4.48
N TYR A 79 6.59 20.30 -4.56
CA TYR A 79 7.54 19.70 -5.51
C TYR A 79 6.89 18.96 -6.70
N ALA A 80 5.59 18.72 -6.71
CA ALA A 80 4.94 18.07 -7.85
C ALA A 80 5.12 18.77 -9.21
N PRO A 81 5.29 20.11 -9.36
CA PRO A 81 5.49 20.72 -10.66
C PRO A 81 6.81 20.29 -11.31
N ASP A 82 7.83 19.97 -10.49
CA ASP A 82 9.13 19.46 -10.93
C ASP A 82 9.18 17.92 -11.04
N HIS A 83 8.02 17.27 -10.84
CA HIS A 83 7.87 15.86 -10.52
C HIS A 83 8.55 15.49 -9.19
N VAL A 84 7.82 14.87 -8.26
CA VAL A 84 8.34 14.47 -6.96
C VAL A 84 8.20 12.97 -6.72
N LEU A 85 9.23 12.36 -6.14
CA LEU A 85 9.21 10.97 -5.71
C LEU A 85 9.10 10.90 -4.17
N LEU A 86 8.01 10.34 -3.68
CA LEU A 86 7.80 10.02 -2.27
C LEU A 86 8.24 8.58 -1.97
N VAL A 87 9.24 8.45 -1.12
CA VAL A 87 9.82 7.16 -0.69
C VAL A 87 9.45 6.88 0.75
N GLY A 88 9.19 5.63 1.09
CA GLY A 88 8.94 5.24 2.47
C GLY A 88 8.62 3.77 2.62
N ARG A 89 8.85 3.24 3.82
CA ARG A 89 8.60 1.83 4.15
C ARG A 89 7.14 1.41 3.88
N PRO A 90 6.87 0.11 3.70
CA PRO A 90 5.49 -0.39 3.61
C PRO A 90 4.67 0.06 4.82
N GLY A 91 3.43 0.52 4.63
CA GLY A 91 2.59 0.99 5.73
C GLY A 91 2.92 2.39 6.27
N SER A 92 3.90 3.10 5.71
CA SER A 92 4.30 4.45 6.16
C SER A 92 3.25 5.55 5.87
N GLY A 93 2.20 5.26 5.11
CA GLY A 93 1.13 6.21 4.78
C GLY A 93 1.27 6.95 3.44
N LYS A 94 2.07 6.44 2.49
CA LYS A 94 2.24 7.07 1.16
C LYS A 94 0.94 7.19 0.37
N SER A 95 0.22 6.08 0.18
CA SER A 95 -1.08 6.04 -0.51
C SER A 95 -2.11 6.93 0.19
N THR A 96 -2.10 6.92 1.53
CA THR A 96 -2.92 7.79 2.35
C THR A 96 -2.61 9.27 2.13
N ALA A 97 -1.33 9.65 2.01
CA ALA A 97 -0.92 11.01 1.70
C ALA A 97 -1.36 11.46 0.30
N LEU A 98 -1.30 10.56 -0.70
CA LEU A 98 -1.84 10.83 -2.04
C LEU A 98 -3.35 11.06 -2.01
N VAL A 99 -4.10 10.22 -1.31
CA VAL A 99 -5.56 10.40 -1.17
C VAL A 99 -5.90 11.70 -0.44
N ARG A 100 -5.13 12.05 0.59
CA ARG A 100 -5.32 13.34 1.29
C ARG A 100 -5.08 14.52 0.34
N LEU A 101 -4.03 14.46 -0.47
CA LEU A 101 -3.78 15.47 -1.51
C LEU A 101 -4.90 15.49 -2.57
N LEU A 102 -5.35 14.33 -3.06
CA LEU A 102 -6.48 14.20 -4.00
C LEU A 102 -7.73 14.90 -3.47
N LEU A 103 -8.09 14.65 -2.21
CA LEU A 103 -9.26 15.25 -1.57
C LEU A 103 -9.09 16.76 -1.39
N GLU A 104 -7.94 17.22 -0.89
CA GLU A 104 -7.68 18.65 -0.68
C GLU A 104 -7.73 19.44 -2.00
N GLU A 105 -7.16 18.92 -3.08
CA GLU A 105 -7.22 19.57 -4.40
C GLU A 105 -8.63 19.52 -5.00
N ALA A 106 -9.38 18.42 -4.79
CA ALA A 106 -10.75 18.32 -5.28
C ALA A 106 -11.71 19.28 -4.55
N GLU A 107 -11.56 19.43 -3.23
CA GLU A 107 -12.33 20.40 -2.44
C GLU A 107 -12.04 21.84 -2.87
N THR A 108 -10.78 22.16 -3.11
CA THR A 108 -10.35 23.47 -3.60
C THR A 108 -10.97 23.77 -4.96
N GLY A 109 -10.92 22.80 -5.89
CA GLY A 109 -11.53 22.93 -7.20
C GLY A 109 -13.05 23.07 -7.19
N ARG A 110 -13.72 22.41 -6.24
CA ARG A 110 -15.17 22.49 -6.09
C ARG A 110 -15.66 23.85 -5.60
N ARG A 111 -14.92 24.49 -4.69
CA ARG A 111 -15.33 25.79 -4.11
C ARG A 111 -15.25 26.94 -5.11
N GLY A 112 -14.48 26.78 -6.19
CA GLY A 112 -14.25 27.85 -7.16
C GLY A 112 -13.45 29.01 -6.55
N ASP A 113 -12.78 28.78 -5.42
CA ASP A 113 -11.89 29.71 -4.75
C ASP A 113 -10.65 29.91 -5.63
N GLY A 114 -10.80 30.73 -6.68
CA GLY A 114 -9.70 31.25 -7.51
C GLY A 114 -8.83 32.28 -6.77
N GLU A 115 -9.12 32.57 -5.50
CA GLU A 115 -8.26 33.42 -4.68
C GLU A 115 -7.20 32.56 -3.96
N THR A 116 -5.97 32.69 -4.45
CA THR A 116 -4.70 32.15 -3.95
C THR A 116 -4.42 30.67 -4.26
N GLY A 117 -4.17 30.41 -5.55
CA GLY A 117 -3.47 29.19 -5.99
C GLY A 117 -2.19 28.97 -5.19
N ARG A 118 -2.12 27.86 -4.45
CA ARG A 118 -0.91 27.39 -3.75
C ARG A 118 0.23 26.99 -4.71
N TRP A 119 -0.07 26.97 -6.00
CA TRP A 119 0.85 26.68 -7.09
C TRP A 119 1.23 28.03 -7.71
N GLY A 120 2.42 28.55 -7.38
CA GLY A 120 2.83 29.95 -7.52
C GLY A 120 3.00 30.54 -8.92
N ASP A 121 2.24 30.09 -9.92
CA ASP A 121 2.19 30.72 -11.24
C ASP A 121 0.74 30.70 -11.77
N GLY A 122 0.27 31.86 -12.27
CA GLY A 122 -1.14 32.22 -12.45
C GLY A 122 -2.11 31.14 -12.97
N ASP A 123 -3.21 31.00 -12.22
CA ASP A 123 -4.56 30.59 -12.64
C ASP A 123 -4.73 29.43 -13.62
N SER A 124 -4.68 28.20 -13.07
CA SER A 124 -5.64 27.17 -13.49
C SER A 124 -5.78 26.08 -12.43
N LEU A 125 -7.02 25.70 -12.14
CA LEU A 125 -7.33 24.52 -11.35
C LEU A 125 -6.72 23.28 -12.02
N ARG A 126 -5.92 22.52 -11.26
CA ARG A 126 -5.37 21.23 -11.70
C ARG A 126 -6.33 20.13 -11.29
N ILE A 127 -6.74 19.29 -12.23
CA ILE A 127 -7.67 18.19 -12.01
C ILE A 127 -6.87 17.04 -11.38
N PRO A 128 -7.08 16.70 -10.09
CA PRO A 128 -6.30 15.65 -9.46
C PRO A 128 -6.80 14.28 -9.91
N VAL A 129 -5.88 13.38 -10.28
CA VAL A 129 -6.18 12.03 -10.74
C VAL A 129 -5.27 11.04 -9.99
N LEU A 130 -5.87 10.09 -9.28
CA LEU A 130 -5.14 9.00 -8.63
C LEU A 130 -4.94 7.84 -9.60
N VAL A 131 -3.70 7.42 -9.77
CA VAL A 131 -3.29 6.33 -10.66
C VAL A 131 -2.63 5.25 -9.83
N GLU A 132 -3.40 4.23 -9.46
CA GLU A 132 -2.88 3.03 -8.78
C GLU A 132 -2.13 2.14 -9.79
N LEU A 133 -0.80 2.13 -9.72
CA LEU A 133 0.08 1.45 -10.68
C LEU A 133 0.05 -0.08 -10.53
N ARG A 134 -0.38 -0.61 -9.38
CA ARG A 134 -0.65 -2.06 -9.23
C ARG A 134 -1.65 -2.61 -10.24
N TYR A 135 -2.56 -1.78 -10.75
CA TYR A 135 -3.55 -2.18 -11.74
C TYR A 135 -3.16 -1.78 -13.17
N TYR A 136 -1.87 -1.52 -13.40
CA TYR A 136 -1.33 -1.26 -14.73
C TYR A 136 -1.51 -2.49 -15.64
N GLN A 137 -2.01 -2.25 -16.85
CA GLN A 137 -2.15 -3.28 -17.88
C GLN A 137 -1.44 -2.84 -19.17
N HIS A 138 -1.89 -1.75 -19.79
CA HIS A 138 -1.34 -1.32 -21.08
C HIS A 138 -0.68 0.06 -21.05
N SER A 139 -1.27 1.05 -20.38
CA SER A 139 -0.70 2.40 -20.31
C SER A 139 -1.17 3.21 -19.10
N VAL A 140 -0.40 4.25 -18.72
CA VAL A 140 -0.82 5.24 -17.71
C VAL A 140 -2.07 6.00 -18.18
N LEU A 141 -2.15 6.30 -19.47
CA LEU A 141 -3.25 7.07 -20.07
C LEU A 141 -4.60 6.35 -19.91
N GLU A 142 -4.61 5.04 -20.12
CA GLU A 142 -5.77 4.19 -19.86
C GLU A 142 -6.20 4.24 -18.39
N ARG A 143 -5.24 4.23 -17.45
CA ARG A 143 -5.53 4.34 -16.01
C ARG A 143 -6.11 5.69 -15.64
N VAL A 144 -5.58 6.77 -16.21
CA VAL A 144 -6.11 8.13 -16.05
C VAL A 144 -7.55 8.19 -16.54
N LYS A 145 -7.82 7.67 -17.75
CA LYS A 145 -9.18 7.60 -18.30
C LYS A 145 -10.12 6.78 -17.42
N ALA A 146 -9.68 5.61 -16.97
CA ALA A 146 -10.46 4.74 -16.11
C ALA A 146 -10.82 5.41 -14.77
N PHE A 147 -9.89 6.18 -14.18
CA PHE A 147 -10.16 6.92 -12.95
C PHE A 147 -11.19 8.05 -13.17
N LEU A 148 -11.04 8.83 -14.24
CA LEU A 148 -11.98 9.89 -14.59
C LEU A 148 -13.39 9.34 -14.80
N LEU A 149 -13.53 8.28 -15.63
CA LEU A 149 -14.83 7.66 -15.94
C LEU A 149 -15.43 6.90 -14.76
N LYS A 150 -14.62 6.41 -13.81
CA LYS A 150 -15.13 5.85 -12.55
C LYS A 150 -15.90 6.90 -11.74
N HIS A 151 -15.42 8.15 -11.75
CA HIS A 151 -15.99 9.24 -10.96
C HIS A 151 -17.04 10.05 -11.72
N GLN A 152 -16.96 10.10 -13.04
CA GLN A 152 -17.94 10.73 -13.92
C GLN A 152 -18.08 9.91 -15.23
N PRO A 153 -18.98 8.91 -15.27
CA PRO A 153 -19.12 8.01 -16.42
C PRO A 153 -19.56 8.68 -17.73
N ASP A 154 -20.23 9.82 -17.64
CA ASP A 154 -20.72 10.63 -18.75
C ASP A 154 -19.72 11.70 -19.22
N LEU A 155 -18.50 11.73 -18.66
CA LEU A 155 -17.45 12.66 -19.08
C LEU A 155 -17.00 12.34 -20.51
N ASP A 156 -17.22 13.30 -21.42
CA ASP A 156 -16.79 13.22 -22.81
C ASP A 156 -15.27 13.43 -22.92
N VAL A 157 -14.52 12.35 -22.73
CA VAL A 157 -13.06 12.36 -22.73
C VAL A 157 -12.49 11.20 -23.55
N ASP A 158 -11.90 11.54 -24.68
CA ASP A 158 -11.15 10.62 -25.52
C ASP A 158 -9.64 10.72 -25.26
N GLU A 159 -8.87 9.91 -25.98
CA GLU A 159 -7.42 9.85 -25.81
C GLU A 159 -6.72 11.16 -26.19
N GLU A 160 -7.18 11.85 -27.24
CA GLU A 160 -6.56 13.08 -27.72
C GLU A 160 -6.85 14.26 -26.79
N VAL A 161 -8.06 14.33 -26.24
CA VAL A 161 -8.41 15.29 -25.18
C VAL A 161 -7.52 15.08 -23.95
N LEU A 162 -7.30 13.82 -23.51
CA LEU A 162 -6.41 13.55 -22.37
C LEU A 162 -4.96 13.96 -22.65
N LYS A 163 -4.43 13.63 -23.83
CA LYS A 163 -3.09 14.06 -24.24
C LYS A 163 -2.97 15.58 -24.26
N GLN A 164 -4.03 16.28 -24.69
CA GLN A 164 -4.08 17.74 -24.65
C GLN A 164 -4.05 18.25 -23.20
N TRP A 165 -4.87 17.69 -22.29
CA TRP A 165 -4.88 18.08 -20.88
C TRP A 165 -3.51 17.87 -20.21
N LEU A 166 -2.83 16.76 -20.53
CA LEU A 166 -1.47 16.50 -20.06
C LEU A 166 -0.45 17.50 -20.62
N ARG A 167 -0.45 17.77 -21.94
CA ARG A 167 0.47 18.74 -22.55
C ARG A 167 0.27 20.16 -21.99
N GLN A 168 -0.96 20.51 -21.63
CA GLN A 168 -1.32 21.80 -21.06
C GLN A 168 -1.11 21.87 -19.53
N GLY A 169 -0.68 20.79 -18.88
CA GLY A 169 -0.46 20.76 -17.42
C GLY A 169 -1.74 20.89 -16.60
N GLN A 170 -2.90 20.53 -17.17
CA GLN A 170 -4.21 20.67 -16.52
C GLN A 170 -4.50 19.55 -15.51
N LEU A 171 -3.74 18.45 -15.56
CA LEU A 171 -3.88 17.34 -14.61
C LEU A 171 -2.81 17.44 -13.51
N LEU A 172 -3.18 17.02 -12.29
CA LEU A 172 -2.23 16.62 -11.26
C LEU A 172 -2.29 15.11 -11.14
N LEU A 173 -1.22 14.42 -11.54
CA LEU A 173 -1.18 12.95 -11.49
C LEU A 173 -0.55 12.48 -10.18
N LEU A 174 -1.28 11.65 -9.46
CA LEU A 174 -0.85 11.00 -8.23
C LEU A 174 -0.63 9.52 -8.53
N LEU A 175 0.60 9.14 -8.89
CA LEU A 175 0.98 7.80 -9.31
C LEU A 175 1.44 6.98 -8.10
N ASP A 176 0.57 6.07 -7.66
CA ASP A 176 0.79 5.26 -6.47
C ASP A 176 1.39 3.89 -6.81
N GLY A 177 2.53 3.56 -6.20
CA GLY A 177 3.13 2.23 -6.23
C GLY A 177 4.01 1.98 -7.46
N PHE A 178 5.03 2.80 -7.72
CA PHE A 178 5.95 2.55 -8.83
C PHE A 178 6.66 1.18 -8.70
N ASN A 179 6.93 0.74 -7.47
CA ASN A 179 7.43 -0.60 -7.17
C ASN A 179 6.42 -1.72 -7.39
N GLU A 180 5.15 -1.40 -7.60
CA GLU A 180 4.04 -2.35 -7.78
C GLU A 180 3.73 -2.65 -9.26
N LEU A 181 4.50 -2.06 -10.18
CA LEU A 181 4.38 -2.33 -11.61
C LEU A 181 4.77 -3.77 -11.94
N PRO A 182 4.05 -4.42 -12.87
CA PRO A 182 4.15 -5.86 -13.10
C PRO A 182 5.45 -6.30 -13.78
N SER A 183 6.16 -5.40 -14.46
CA SER A 183 7.41 -5.72 -15.17
C SER A 183 8.31 -4.50 -15.38
N GLU A 184 9.55 -4.72 -15.84
CA GLU A 184 10.46 -3.64 -16.21
C GLU A 184 9.99 -2.87 -17.43
N GLU A 185 9.32 -3.53 -18.38
CA GLU A 185 8.73 -2.88 -19.55
C GLU A 185 7.65 -1.87 -19.12
N ALA A 186 6.80 -2.26 -18.16
CA ALA A 186 5.80 -1.36 -17.59
C ALA A 186 6.45 -0.16 -16.89
N ARG A 187 7.54 -0.38 -16.14
CA ARG A 187 8.33 0.72 -15.54
C ARG A 187 8.92 1.64 -16.59
N GLN A 188 9.45 1.10 -17.68
CA GLN A 188 9.99 1.88 -18.78
C GLN A 188 8.89 2.72 -19.45
N GLN A 189 7.68 2.17 -19.65
CA GLN A 189 6.54 2.91 -20.21
C GLN A 189 6.12 4.07 -19.31
N VAL A 190 6.12 3.89 -17.99
CA VAL A 190 5.85 4.98 -17.02
C VAL A 190 6.93 6.06 -17.07
N ARG A 191 8.21 5.69 -17.25
CA ARG A 191 9.31 6.66 -17.43
C ARG A 191 9.14 7.48 -18.70
N VAL A 192 8.81 6.83 -19.82
CA VAL A 192 8.56 7.51 -21.09
C VAL A 192 7.37 8.45 -20.96
N PHE A 193 6.26 8.00 -20.35
CA PHE A 193 5.10 8.84 -20.08
C PHE A 193 5.45 10.10 -19.27
N ARG A 194 6.30 9.99 -18.23
CA ARG A 194 6.80 11.15 -17.48
C ARG A 194 7.57 12.13 -18.37
N GLN A 195 8.39 11.62 -19.28
CA GLN A 195 9.22 12.43 -20.19
C GLN A 195 8.39 13.12 -21.27
N ASP A 196 7.30 12.48 -21.72
CA ASP A 196 6.40 13.02 -22.74
C ASP A 196 5.56 14.21 -22.23
N TYR A 197 5.34 14.30 -20.91
CA TYR A 197 4.50 15.33 -20.29
C TYR A 197 5.21 16.10 -19.16
N PRO A 198 6.31 16.81 -19.45
CA PRO A 198 7.13 17.49 -18.42
C PRO A 198 6.42 18.65 -17.72
N ASN A 199 5.36 19.19 -18.32
CA ASN A 199 4.56 20.29 -17.76
C ASN A 199 3.39 19.81 -16.89
N THR A 200 3.12 18.49 -16.84
CA THR A 200 2.09 17.91 -15.98
C THR A 200 2.67 17.70 -14.59
N PRO A 201 2.14 18.31 -13.53
CA PRO A 201 2.56 18.00 -12.17
C PRO A 201 2.33 16.53 -11.84
N MET A 202 3.37 15.86 -11.34
CA MET A 202 3.32 14.44 -11.01
C MET A 202 3.92 14.15 -9.63
N VAL A 203 3.22 13.30 -8.88
CA VAL A 203 3.70 12.72 -7.63
C VAL A 203 3.82 11.22 -7.84
N PHE A 204 4.99 10.65 -7.58
CA PHE A 204 5.23 9.21 -7.63
C PHE A 204 5.48 8.67 -6.23
N THR A 205 4.99 7.48 -5.91
CA THR A 205 5.35 6.79 -4.66
C THR A 205 6.13 5.51 -4.94
N THR A 206 7.04 5.15 -4.03
CA THR A 206 7.75 3.87 -4.06
C THR A 206 8.12 3.43 -2.64
N ARG A 207 8.38 2.14 -2.46
CA ARG A 207 8.88 1.58 -1.19
C ARG A 207 10.31 1.99 -0.90
N ASP A 208 11.19 1.86 -1.88
CA ASP A 208 12.62 2.11 -1.72
C ASP A 208 13.21 3.00 -2.83
N LEU A 209 14.34 3.62 -2.52
CA LEU A 209 15.06 4.49 -3.43
C LEU A 209 15.68 3.76 -4.61
N GLY A 210 16.01 2.47 -4.48
CA GLY A 210 16.64 1.68 -5.53
C GLY A 210 15.74 1.60 -6.75
N VAL A 211 14.47 1.23 -6.52
CA VAL A 211 13.43 1.18 -7.55
C VAL A 211 13.08 2.58 -8.04
N GLY A 212 13.12 3.58 -7.18
CA GLY A 212 12.83 4.98 -7.56
C GLY A 212 13.89 5.67 -8.41
N ARG A 213 15.15 5.19 -8.41
CA ARG A 213 16.25 5.77 -9.22
C ARG A 213 15.91 5.80 -10.70
N ASP A 214 15.19 4.78 -11.12
CA ASP A 214 14.74 4.56 -12.48
C ASP A 214 13.97 5.71 -13.12
N LEU A 215 13.24 6.49 -12.31
CA LEU A 215 12.45 7.62 -12.79
C LEU A 215 13.27 8.86 -13.13
N ASN A 216 14.56 8.92 -12.74
CA ASN A 216 15.42 10.11 -12.87
C ASN A 216 14.75 11.39 -12.35
N ILE A 217 14.01 11.26 -11.25
CA ILE A 217 13.41 12.39 -10.54
C ILE A 217 14.45 12.99 -9.58
N THR A 218 14.65 14.30 -9.67
CA THR A 218 15.61 15.03 -8.84
C THR A 218 15.06 15.27 -7.44
N LYS A 219 13.79 15.71 -7.34
CA LYS A 219 13.13 16.01 -6.07
C LYS A 219 12.56 14.75 -5.41
N LYS A 220 13.18 14.35 -4.30
CA LYS A 220 12.82 13.16 -3.54
C LYS A 220 12.49 13.52 -2.11
N LEU A 221 11.39 12.97 -1.61
CA LEU A 221 10.90 13.13 -0.25
C LEU A 221 10.90 11.75 0.42
N GLU A 222 11.48 11.65 1.61
CA GLU A 222 11.47 10.43 2.41
C GLU A 222 10.50 10.58 3.59
N MET A 223 9.56 9.64 3.69
CA MET A 223 8.64 9.50 4.82
C MET A 223 9.44 9.30 6.10
N GLN A 224 9.21 10.17 7.08
CA GLN A 224 9.83 10.04 8.39
C GLN A 224 9.04 9.06 9.26
N PRO A 225 9.73 8.27 10.10
CA PRO A 225 9.08 7.48 11.15
C PRO A 225 8.22 8.36 12.05
N LEU A 226 7.20 7.78 12.67
CA LEU A 226 6.41 8.49 13.68
C LEU A 226 7.31 8.87 14.87
N THR A 227 7.17 10.09 15.35
CA THR A 227 7.77 10.50 16.63
C THR A 227 7.03 9.84 17.79
N GLU A 228 7.67 9.70 18.96
CA GLU A 228 7.01 9.16 20.16
C GLU A 228 5.74 9.94 20.54
N ALA A 229 5.74 11.26 20.33
CA ALA A 229 4.57 12.11 20.54
C ALA A 229 3.42 11.77 19.58
N GLN A 230 3.73 11.61 18.29
CA GLN A 230 2.76 11.18 17.28
C GLN A 230 2.23 9.77 17.57
N MET A 231 3.10 8.83 17.95
CA MET A 231 2.69 7.47 18.34
C MET A 231 1.75 7.50 19.54
N ARG A 232 2.08 8.27 20.59
CA ARG A 232 1.22 8.42 21.77
C ARG A 232 -0.14 9.01 21.40
N GLN A 233 -0.16 10.09 20.61
CA GLN A 233 -1.39 10.71 20.13
C GLN A 233 -2.24 9.70 19.35
N PHE A 234 -1.63 8.93 18.46
CA PHE A 234 -2.33 7.92 17.67
C PHE A 234 -2.93 6.82 18.56
N VAL A 235 -2.14 6.26 19.48
CA VAL A 235 -2.56 5.17 20.37
C VAL A 235 -3.67 5.64 21.31
N CYS A 236 -3.53 6.82 21.93
CA CYS A 236 -4.55 7.36 22.82
C CYS A 236 -5.82 7.79 22.09
N ALA A 237 -5.71 8.22 20.82
CA ALA A 237 -6.89 8.48 20.01
C ALA A 237 -7.63 7.18 19.62
N TYR A 238 -6.89 6.10 19.32
CA TYR A 238 -7.49 4.84 18.88
C TYR A 238 -8.03 4.00 20.05
N LEU A 239 -7.35 4.07 21.21
CA LEU A 239 -7.73 3.41 22.45
C LEU A 239 -7.90 4.46 23.56
N PRO A 240 -9.01 5.22 23.61
CA PRO A 240 -9.18 6.31 24.58
C PRO A 240 -9.02 5.87 26.04
N GLN A 241 -9.40 4.63 26.36
CA GLN A 241 -9.35 4.11 27.73
C GLN A 241 -8.04 3.36 28.04
N GLN A 242 -7.47 2.65 27.05
CA GLN A 242 -6.33 1.75 27.26
C GLN A 242 -5.01 2.26 26.63
N GLY A 243 -5.05 3.36 25.88
CA GLY A 243 -3.91 3.82 25.08
C GLY A 243 -2.68 4.17 25.91
N GLU A 244 -2.86 4.85 27.04
CA GLU A 244 -1.76 5.15 27.98
C GLU A 244 -1.14 3.87 28.59
N GLN A 245 -1.97 2.84 28.84
CA GLN A 245 -1.48 1.55 29.33
C GLN A 245 -0.64 0.86 28.25
N MET A 246 -1.12 0.83 27.01
CA MET A 246 -0.42 0.26 25.86
C MET A 246 0.92 0.98 25.62
N PHE A 247 0.90 2.30 25.61
CA PHE A 247 2.09 3.12 25.39
C PHE A 247 3.17 2.86 26.45
N LYS A 248 2.77 2.74 27.73
CA LYS A 248 3.68 2.37 28.83
C LYS A 248 4.25 0.96 28.68
N GLN A 249 3.44 -0.02 28.25
CA GLN A 249 3.91 -1.40 28.05
C GLN A 249 4.91 -1.51 26.89
N LEU A 250 4.73 -0.72 25.83
CA LEU A 250 5.67 -0.73 24.72
C LEU A 250 7.06 -0.26 25.14
N GLY A 251 7.16 0.79 25.96
CA GLY A 251 8.45 1.24 26.51
C GLY A 251 9.53 1.38 25.44
N SER A 252 10.67 0.69 25.61
CA SER A 252 11.77 0.70 24.63
C SER A 252 11.43 0.04 23.29
N ARG A 253 10.39 -0.80 23.24
CA ARG A 253 9.91 -1.51 22.03
C ARG A 253 9.02 -0.62 21.15
N LEU A 254 8.75 0.63 21.54
CA LEU A 254 8.05 1.61 20.70
C LEU A 254 8.68 1.73 19.31
N ARG A 255 10.01 1.65 19.20
CA ARG A 255 10.72 1.71 17.92
C ARG A 255 10.56 0.44 17.08
N GLU A 256 10.37 -0.72 17.70
CA GLU A 256 10.15 -2.01 17.02
C GLU A 256 8.75 -2.03 16.38
N PHE A 257 7.71 -1.60 17.11
CA PHE A 257 6.32 -1.69 16.67
C PHE A 257 5.74 -0.44 16.01
N GLY A 258 6.30 0.72 16.29
CA GLY A 258 5.76 2.03 15.92
C GLY A 258 6.39 2.65 14.68
N GLU A 259 7.19 1.89 13.92
CA GLU A 259 7.90 2.43 12.75
C GLU A 259 6.96 2.98 11.68
N THR A 260 5.75 2.42 11.56
CA THR A 260 4.78 2.82 10.55
C THR A 260 3.36 2.92 11.12
N PRO A 261 2.53 3.88 10.62
CA PRO A 261 1.14 4.03 11.06
C PRO A 261 0.32 2.73 10.99
N LEU A 262 0.53 1.91 9.95
CA LEU A 262 -0.21 0.67 9.80
C LEU A 262 0.14 -0.37 10.88
N LEU A 263 1.43 -0.55 11.19
CA LEU A 263 1.85 -1.47 12.26
C LEU A 263 1.30 -1.03 13.61
N LEU A 264 1.36 0.28 13.89
CA LEU A 264 0.81 0.85 15.12
C LEU A 264 -0.71 0.61 15.24
N TRP A 265 -1.43 0.77 14.13
CA TRP A 265 -2.87 0.48 14.06
C TRP A 265 -3.20 -1.00 14.27
N MET A 266 -2.46 -1.92 13.63
CA MET A 266 -2.63 -3.36 13.85
C MET A 266 -2.37 -3.73 15.31
N LEU A 267 -1.30 -3.18 15.89
CA LEU A 267 -0.96 -3.40 17.28
C LEU A 267 -2.05 -2.91 18.23
N CYS A 268 -2.64 -1.73 18.01
CA CYS A 268 -3.75 -1.25 18.82
C CYS A 268 -4.95 -2.21 18.79
N SER A 269 -5.25 -2.75 17.60
CA SER A 269 -6.35 -3.69 17.40
C SER A 269 -6.11 -5.03 18.12
N VAL A 270 -4.87 -5.52 18.08
CA VAL A 270 -4.45 -6.72 18.81
C VAL A 270 -4.47 -6.50 20.31
N PHE A 271 -3.89 -5.39 20.80
CA PHE A 271 -3.83 -5.06 22.22
C PHE A 271 -5.22 -5.04 22.86
N ALA A 272 -6.19 -4.39 22.20
CA ALA A 272 -7.57 -4.32 22.67
C ALA A 272 -8.26 -5.69 22.73
N SER A 273 -7.87 -6.63 21.86
CA SER A 273 -8.47 -7.97 21.79
C SER A 273 -7.70 -9.00 22.63
N ASN A 274 -6.46 -8.72 23.01
CA ASN A 274 -5.55 -9.62 23.75
C ASN A 274 -5.39 -9.20 25.21
N SER A 275 -6.51 -8.93 25.89
CA SER A 275 -6.55 -8.59 27.33
C SER A 275 -5.55 -7.49 27.73
N ASN A 276 -5.37 -6.47 26.87
CA ASN A 276 -4.45 -5.35 27.06
C ASN A 276 -2.98 -5.79 27.25
N ARG A 277 -2.52 -6.78 26.49
CA ARG A 277 -1.11 -7.21 26.44
C ARG A 277 -0.49 -6.95 25.08
N VAL A 278 0.73 -6.40 25.10
CA VAL A 278 1.55 -6.22 23.88
C VAL A 278 2.13 -7.58 23.45
N PRO A 279 2.01 -7.98 22.17
CA PRO A 279 2.65 -9.18 21.64
C PRO A 279 4.18 -9.20 21.77
N SER A 280 4.78 -10.38 21.64
CA SER A 280 6.24 -10.60 21.81
C SER A 280 7.09 -10.16 20.62
N ASN A 281 6.54 -10.09 19.42
CA ASN A 281 7.23 -9.66 18.19
C ASN A 281 6.19 -9.23 17.12
N LEU A 282 6.66 -8.66 16.00
CA LEU A 282 5.80 -8.19 14.91
C LEU A 282 5.03 -9.34 14.23
N GLY A 283 5.65 -10.50 14.01
CA GLY A 283 5.00 -11.69 13.46
C GLY A 283 3.76 -12.10 14.26
N SER A 284 3.87 -12.07 15.59
CA SER A 284 2.74 -12.31 16.50
C SER A 284 1.64 -11.25 16.38
N VAL A 285 1.99 -10.00 16.09
CA VAL A 285 1.00 -8.94 15.80
C VAL A 285 0.22 -9.30 14.54
N PHE A 286 0.89 -9.67 13.45
CA PHE A 286 0.19 -10.08 12.22
C PHE A 286 -0.69 -11.31 12.44
N ARG A 287 -0.16 -12.36 13.10
CA ARG A 287 -0.92 -13.58 13.37
C ARG A 287 -2.18 -13.31 14.20
N GLN A 288 -2.05 -12.62 15.32
CA GLN A 288 -3.19 -12.27 16.15
C GLN A 288 -4.15 -11.32 15.44
N PHE A 289 -3.63 -10.36 14.67
CA PHE A 289 -4.45 -9.41 13.92
C PHE A 289 -5.33 -10.12 12.89
N THR A 290 -4.77 -11.03 12.10
CA THR A 290 -5.51 -11.81 11.12
C THR A 290 -6.52 -12.75 11.78
N GLU A 291 -6.16 -13.40 12.89
CA GLU A 291 -7.12 -14.21 13.67
C GLU A 291 -8.31 -13.41 14.22
N ILE A 292 -8.09 -12.17 14.65
CA ILE A 292 -9.16 -11.27 15.12
C ILE A 292 -10.11 -10.96 13.96
N TYR A 293 -9.56 -10.68 12.77
CA TYR A 293 -10.37 -10.45 11.58
C TYR A 293 -11.20 -11.67 11.21
N ASP A 294 -10.54 -12.83 11.15
CA ASP A 294 -11.16 -14.12 10.90
C ASP A 294 -12.31 -14.41 11.87
N LYS A 295 -12.12 -14.19 13.17
CA LYS A 295 -13.16 -14.42 14.20
C LYS A 295 -14.31 -13.41 14.10
N LYS A 296 -14.05 -12.16 13.71
CA LYS A 296 -15.11 -11.15 13.53
C LYS A 296 -15.97 -11.46 12.31
N ILE A 297 -15.36 -11.85 11.19
CA ILE A 297 -16.07 -12.32 10.00
C ILE A 297 -16.97 -13.51 10.34
N LYS A 298 -16.49 -14.42 11.21
CA LYS A 298 -17.22 -15.59 11.68
C LYS A 298 -18.49 -15.27 12.51
N GLN A 299 -18.57 -14.09 13.14
CA GLN A 299 -19.71 -13.72 14.00
C GLN A 299 -20.81 -12.99 13.23
N ASP A 300 -20.45 -12.19 12.22
CA ASP A 300 -21.37 -11.25 11.59
C ASP A 300 -22.04 -11.81 10.32
N ILE A 301 -21.67 -13.02 9.84
CA ILE A 301 -22.08 -13.55 8.52
C ILE A 301 -22.36 -15.06 8.58
N LEU A 302 -23.47 -15.49 7.97
CA LEU A 302 -23.80 -16.90 7.68
C LEU A 302 -22.88 -17.44 6.57
N ILE A 303 -21.61 -17.68 6.91
CA ILE A 303 -20.64 -18.32 6.02
C ILE A 303 -20.52 -19.80 6.37
N ASP A 304 -20.47 -20.63 5.33
CA ASP A 304 -20.08 -22.05 5.32
C ASP A 304 -19.00 -22.35 6.37
N GLU A 305 -19.26 -23.29 7.29
CA GLU A 305 -18.31 -23.66 8.34
C GLU A 305 -17.00 -24.20 7.76
N GLU A 306 -17.07 -24.86 6.61
CA GLU A 306 -15.88 -25.39 5.96
C GLU A 306 -15.00 -24.25 5.42
N PHE A 307 -15.59 -23.21 4.84
CA PHE A 307 -14.84 -22.00 4.45
C PHE A 307 -14.03 -21.42 5.60
N ARG A 308 -14.59 -21.44 6.83
CA ARG A 308 -13.94 -20.89 8.03
C ARG A 308 -12.67 -21.64 8.40
N LEU A 309 -12.54 -22.90 8.00
CA LEU A 309 -11.38 -23.74 8.21
C LEU A 309 -10.31 -23.52 7.12
N TRP A 310 -10.72 -23.07 5.93
CA TRP A 310 -9.85 -22.95 4.75
C TRP A 310 -9.40 -21.52 4.44
N GLN A 311 -10.10 -20.49 4.94
CA GLN A 311 -9.83 -19.09 4.55
C GLN A 311 -8.36 -18.67 4.73
N GLY A 312 -7.71 -19.13 5.82
CA GLY A 312 -6.30 -18.86 6.09
C GLY A 312 -5.41 -19.47 5.01
N GLN A 313 -5.57 -20.76 4.71
CA GLN A 313 -4.80 -21.45 3.68
C GLN A 313 -5.06 -20.91 2.28
N LEU A 314 -6.29 -20.46 1.99
CA LEU A 314 -6.61 -19.81 0.71
C LEU A 314 -5.86 -18.48 0.56
N LEU A 315 -5.82 -17.66 1.61
CA LEU A 315 -5.06 -16.40 1.61
C LEU A 315 -3.55 -16.66 1.51
N GLN A 316 -3.02 -17.64 2.24
CA GLN A 316 -1.64 -18.09 2.08
C GLN A 316 -1.34 -18.51 0.64
N GLN A 317 -2.18 -19.34 0.04
CA GLN A 317 -1.98 -19.81 -1.34
C GLN A 317 -2.02 -18.66 -2.35
N LEU A 318 -2.95 -17.71 -2.22
CA LEU A 318 -2.97 -16.52 -3.07
C LEU A 318 -1.69 -15.69 -2.90
N ALA A 319 -1.27 -15.43 -1.67
CA ALA A 319 -0.05 -14.70 -1.37
C ALA A 319 1.18 -15.41 -1.98
N TRP A 320 1.25 -16.73 -1.83
CA TRP A 320 2.31 -17.56 -2.39
C TRP A 320 2.40 -17.44 -3.91
N VAL A 321 1.28 -17.62 -4.62
CA VAL A 321 1.20 -17.50 -6.09
C VAL A 321 1.63 -16.12 -6.56
N MET A 322 1.21 -15.08 -5.83
CA MET A 322 1.57 -13.70 -6.13
C MET A 322 3.06 -13.40 -5.86
N THR A 323 3.70 -14.10 -4.92
CA THR A 323 5.14 -13.95 -4.64
C THR A 323 6.03 -14.77 -5.56
N GLN A 324 5.56 -15.93 -6.05
CA GLN A 324 6.31 -16.85 -6.91
C GLN A 324 6.56 -16.35 -8.34
N GLY A 325 6.03 -15.19 -8.74
CA GLY A 325 6.23 -14.64 -10.09
C GLY A 325 7.71 -14.50 -10.51
N GLU A 326 7.95 -14.32 -11.81
CA GLU A 326 9.31 -14.34 -12.40
C GLU A 326 10.23 -13.21 -11.93
N ALA A 327 9.65 -12.12 -11.41
CA ALA A 327 10.42 -11.02 -10.86
C ALA A 327 11.28 -11.48 -9.67
N LYS A 328 12.53 -11.02 -9.62
CA LYS A 328 13.47 -11.32 -8.52
C LYS A 328 13.41 -10.29 -7.40
N THR A 329 12.94 -9.08 -7.70
CA THR A 329 13.06 -7.93 -6.79
C THR A 329 11.74 -7.47 -6.19
N GLN A 330 10.64 -7.55 -6.94
CA GLN A 330 9.32 -7.10 -6.51
C GLN A 330 8.32 -8.25 -6.50
N LEU A 331 7.29 -8.08 -5.67
CA LEU A 331 6.12 -8.96 -5.62
C LEU A 331 5.14 -8.57 -6.73
N LEU A 332 4.44 -9.56 -7.29
CA LEU A 332 3.20 -9.26 -7.99
C LEU A 332 2.15 -8.90 -6.92
N VAL A 333 1.60 -7.69 -6.97
CA VAL A 333 0.62 -7.23 -5.97
C VAL A 333 -0.82 -7.19 -6.49
N ALA A 334 -1.01 -7.55 -7.77
CA ALA A 334 -2.30 -7.65 -8.42
C ALA A 334 -2.32 -8.89 -9.34
N LEU A 335 -3.34 -9.73 -9.19
CA LEU A 335 -3.50 -10.97 -9.94
C LEU A 335 -4.87 -10.98 -10.65
N PRO A 336 -4.96 -11.30 -11.95
CA PRO A 336 -6.25 -11.43 -12.61
C PRO A 336 -7.15 -12.44 -11.89
N LYS A 337 -8.42 -12.10 -11.67
CA LYS A 337 -9.38 -12.96 -10.94
C LYS A 337 -9.37 -14.39 -11.49
N GLN A 338 -9.34 -14.56 -12.81
CA GLN A 338 -9.32 -15.89 -13.44
C GLN A 338 -8.06 -16.71 -13.07
N LYS A 339 -6.91 -16.07 -12.89
CA LYS A 339 -5.69 -16.75 -12.41
C LYS A 339 -5.80 -17.13 -10.94
N ALA A 340 -6.40 -16.26 -10.11
CA ALA A 340 -6.67 -16.58 -8.70
C ALA A 340 -7.64 -17.77 -8.57
N GLU A 341 -8.71 -17.78 -9.36
CA GLU A 341 -9.68 -18.89 -9.43
C GLU A 341 -9.00 -20.22 -9.81
N ALA A 342 -8.14 -20.20 -10.83
CA ALA A 342 -7.39 -21.38 -11.26
C ALA A 342 -6.44 -21.88 -10.16
N ALA A 343 -5.68 -20.96 -9.54
CA ALA A 343 -4.73 -21.30 -8.49
C ALA A 343 -5.40 -21.90 -7.25
N LEU A 344 -6.53 -21.35 -6.82
CA LEU A 344 -7.30 -21.89 -5.69
C LEU A 344 -7.97 -23.21 -6.04
N THR A 345 -8.44 -23.37 -7.29
CA THR A 345 -9.01 -24.64 -7.76
C THR A 345 -7.97 -25.76 -7.69
N GLU A 346 -6.78 -25.52 -8.24
CA GLU A 346 -5.69 -26.51 -8.21
C GLU A 346 -5.28 -26.88 -6.78
N PHE A 347 -5.12 -25.87 -5.92
CA PHE A 347 -4.78 -26.06 -4.52
C PHE A 347 -5.81 -26.91 -3.78
N LEU A 348 -7.09 -26.54 -3.86
CA LEU A 348 -8.16 -27.24 -3.15
C LEU A 348 -8.43 -28.65 -3.70
N GLN A 349 -8.21 -28.88 -4.99
CA GLN A 349 -8.27 -30.21 -5.58
C GLN A 349 -7.16 -31.11 -5.04
N LYS A 350 -5.93 -30.58 -4.94
CA LYS A 350 -4.77 -31.34 -4.45
C LYS A 350 -4.88 -31.66 -2.96
N GLU A 351 -5.27 -30.70 -2.14
CA GLU A 351 -5.26 -30.85 -0.68
C GLU A 351 -6.51 -31.55 -0.13
N ALA A 352 -7.67 -31.42 -0.80
CA ALA A 352 -8.95 -31.91 -0.25
C ALA A 352 -9.95 -32.43 -1.29
N ALA A 353 -9.55 -32.62 -2.56
CA ALA A 353 -10.43 -33.06 -3.66
C ALA A 353 -11.71 -32.21 -3.82
N LEU A 354 -11.65 -30.92 -3.47
CA LEU A 354 -12.79 -30.01 -3.56
C LEU A 354 -12.98 -29.49 -5.00
N SER A 355 -14.24 -29.20 -5.36
CA SER A 355 -14.61 -28.82 -6.73
C SER A 355 -14.24 -27.38 -7.08
N LYS A 356 -14.10 -27.10 -8.39
CA LYS A 356 -13.92 -25.74 -8.93
C LYS A 356 -14.99 -24.77 -8.42
N ASN A 357 -16.26 -25.19 -8.39
CA ASN A 357 -17.36 -24.32 -7.95
C ASN A 357 -17.17 -23.83 -6.51
N LYS A 358 -16.58 -24.68 -5.65
CA LYS A 358 -16.28 -24.31 -4.27
C LYS A 358 -15.13 -23.31 -4.18
N ALA A 359 -14.08 -23.49 -4.98
CA ALA A 359 -13.00 -22.52 -5.10
C ALA A 359 -13.50 -21.12 -5.53
N LEU A 360 -14.39 -21.07 -6.53
CA LEU A 360 -15.01 -19.82 -6.99
C LEU A 360 -15.85 -19.15 -5.89
N LEU A 361 -16.72 -19.92 -5.22
CA LEU A 361 -17.55 -19.45 -4.13
C LEU A 361 -16.70 -18.88 -2.98
N TRP A 362 -15.66 -19.60 -2.58
CA TRP A 362 -14.78 -19.19 -1.50
C TRP A 362 -13.92 -17.98 -1.87
N LEU A 363 -13.49 -17.85 -3.12
CA LEU A 363 -12.83 -16.63 -3.59
C LEU A 363 -13.77 -15.42 -3.50
N ASP A 364 -15.03 -15.56 -3.91
CA ASP A 364 -16.03 -14.49 -3.78
C ASP A 364 -16.31 -14.15 -2.31
N ASN A 365 -16.30 -15.14 -1.41
CA ASN A 365 -16.41 -14.90 0.03
C ASN A 365 -15.18 -14.14 0.58
N LEU A 366 -13.97 -14.48 0.11
CA LEU A 366 -12.76 -13.74 0.48
C LEU A 366 -12.83 -12.28 0.00
N LEU A 367 -13.25 -12.04 -1.25
CA LEU A 367 -13.36 -10.68 -1.80
C LEU A 367 -14.40 -9.81 -1.10
N LYS A 368 -15.45 -10.40 -0.55
CA LYS A 368 -16.49 -9.67 0.19
C LYS A 368 -16.11 -9.44 1.65
N HIS A 369 -15.39 -10.39 2.24
CA HIS A 369 -15.30 -10.49 3.69
C HIS A 369 -13.88 -10.49 4.27
N ASN A 370 -12.84 -10.55 3.46
CA ASN A 370 -11.47 -10.72 3.96
C ASN A 370 -10.54 -9.59 3.50
N LEU A 371 -9.24 -9.81 3.73
CA LEU A 371 -8.17 -8.84 3.57
C LEU A 371 -7.67 -8.71 2.10
N ILE A 372 -8.52 -9.07 1.14
CA ILE A 372 -8.28 -8.95 -0.30
C ILE A 372 -9.42 -8.15 -0.95
N GLN A 373 -9.13 -7.50 -2.07
CA GLN A 373 -10.06 -6.62 -2.76
C GLN A 373 -10.04 -6.85 -4.27
N LEU A 374 -11.16 -6.53 -4.92
CA LEU A 374 -11.27 -6.49 -6.37
C LEU A 374 -11.01 -5.07 -6.87
N GLY A 375 -9.89 -4.89 -7.55
CA GLY A 375 -9.50 -3.65 -8.20
C GLY A 375 -9.96 -3.52 -9.65
N THR A 376 -9.58 -2.40 -10.27
CA THR A 376 -9.87 -2.13 -11.68
C THR A 376 -9.29 -3.21 -12.59
N GLY A 377 -9.98 -3.52 -13.70
CA GLY A 377 -9.51 -4.53 -14.65
C GLY A 377 -9.62 -5.97 -14.11
N ASN A 378 -10.53 -6.21 -13.16
CA ASN A 378 -10.80 -7.51 -12.54
C ASN A 378 -9.54 -8.14 -11.91
N GLN A 379 -8.71 -7.29 -11.29
CA GLN A 379 -7.48 -7.69 -10.61
C GLN A 379 -7.74 -7.82 -9.11
N ILE A 380 -7.30 -8.91 -8.52
CA ILE A 380 -7.35 -9.16 -7.08
C ILE A 380 -6.03 -8.75 -6.46
N GLY A 381 -6.08 -8.03 -5.35
CA GLY A 381 -4.89 -7.73 -4.56
C GLY A 381 -5.20 -7.77 -3.07
N PHE A 382 -4.16 -7.96 -2.25
CA PHE A 382 -4.29 -7.73 -0.82
C PHE A 382 -4.53 -6.24 -0.56
N CYS A 383 -5.40 -5.93 0.41
CA CYS A 383 -5.66 -4.56 0.83
C CYS A 383 -4.38 -3.83 1.26
N HIS A 384 -3.39 -4.57 1.76
CA HIS A 384 -2.05 -4.05 1.99
C HIS A 384 -0.98 -5.09 1.69
N GLN A 385 0.13 -4.68 1.08
CA GLN A 385 1.20 -5.60 0.66
C GLN A 385 1.90 -6.29 1.85
N LEU A 386 1.97 -5.66 3.03
CA LEU A 386 2.48 -6.34 4.25
C LEU A 386 1.64 -7.57 4.64
N LEU A 387 0.34 -7.61 4.32
CA LEU A 387 -0.47 -8.80 4.57
C LEU A 387 -0.13 -9.91 3.58
N GLN A 388 0.11 -9.58 2.31
CA GLN A 388 0.62 -10.54 1.34
C GLN A 388 1.96 -11.11 1.81
N GLU A 389 2.86 -10.25 2.30
CA GLU A 389 4.18 -10.65 2.80
C GLU A 389 4.06 -11.56 4.03
N TYR A 390 3.14 -11.25 4.96
CA TYR A 390 2.83 -12.09 6.12
C TYR A 390 2.24 -13.45 5.73
N TYR A 391 1.22 -13.50 4.86
CA TYR A 391 0.65 -14.77 4.43
C TYR A 391 1.65 -15.61 3.62
N THR A 392 2.55 -14.96 2.89
CA THR A 392 3.70 -15.63 2.26
C THR A 392 4.66 -16.19 3.32
N ALA A 393 4.91 -15.46 4.39
CA ALA A 393 5.78 -15.89 5.50
C ALA A 393 5.22 -17.13 6.21
N GLU A 394 3.92 -17.18 6.49
CA GLU A 394 3.25 -18.36 7.05
C GLU A 394 3.44 -19.59 6.15
N GLN A 395 3.24 -19.42 4.84
CA GLN A 395 3.43 -20.54 3.91
C GLN A 395 4.90 -20.96 3.76
N LEU A 396 5.84 -20.02 3.86
CA LEU A 396 7.27 -20.33 3.84
C LEU A 396 7.69 -21.09 5.11
N LEU A 397 7.12 -20.71 6.27
CA LEU A 397 7.35 -21.37 7.55
C LEU A 397 7.00 -22.86 7.50
N GLU A 398 5.84 -23.19 6.93
CA GLU A 398 5.38 -24.59 6.76
C GLU A 398 6.34 -25.42 5.88
N ARG A 399 7.03 -24.78 4.93
CA ARG A 399 7.91 -25.45 3.96
C ARG A 399 9.36 -25.50 4.41
N LEU A 400 9.78 -24.65 5.35
CA LEU A 400 11.18 -24.41 5.68
C LEU A 400 11.98 -25.70 5.97
N ALA A 401 11.38 -26.61 6.74
CA ALA A 401 12.01 -27.88 7.12
C ALA A 401 12.25 -28.83 5.92
N SER A 402 11.48 -28.70 4.85
CA SER A 402 11.58 -29.52 3.64
C SER A 402 12.56 -28.96 2.59
N LEU A 403 12.95 -27.69 2.72
CA LEU A 403 13.87 -27.05 1.78
C LEU A 403 15.30 -27.52 2.04
N SER A 404 16.03 -27.85 0.99
CA SER A 404 17.50 -28.01 1.07
C SER A 404 18.20 -26.66 1.25
N ASP A 405 19.44 -26.67 1.75
CA ASP A 405 20.25 -25.45 1.90
C ASP A 405 20.48 -24.74 0.56
N GLN A 406 20.60 -25.50 -0.54
CA GLN A 406 20.78 -24.94 -1.87
C GLN A 406 19.51 -24.25 -2.36
N GLN A 407 18.34 -24.88 -2.21
CA GLN A 407 17.06 -24.26 -2.55
C GLN A 407 16.82 -23.00 -1.73
N LEU A 408 17.03 -23.06 -0.41
CA LEU A 408 16.85 -21.90 0.46
C LEU A 408 17.73 -20.71 0.03
N LYS A 409 19.00 -20.98 -0.31
CA LYS A 409 19.92 -19.94 -0.80
C LYS A 409 19.51 -19.39 -2.16
N TRP A 410 19.25 -20.25 -3.14
CA TRP A 410 19.11 -19.83 -4.54
C TRP A 410 17.74 -19.25 -4.86
N ASP A 411 16.68 -19.83 -4.29
CA ASP A 411 15.30 -19.51 -4.67
C ASP A 411 14.66 -18.47 -3.74
N TYR A 412 15.21 -18.29 -2.53
CA TYR A 412 14.64 -17.41 -1.50
C TYR A 412 15.61 -16.32 -1.04
N LEU A 413 16.75 -16.70 -0.43
CA LEU A 413 17.67 -15.74 0.20
C LEU A 413 18.36 -14.80 -0.80
N ASN A 414 18.49 -15.19 -2.07
CA ASN A 414 19.16 -14.41 -3.11
C ASN A 414 18.24 -13.41 -3.84
N TYR A 415 16.95 -13.34 -3.51
CA TYR A 415 15.97 -12.50 -4.21
C TYR A 415 15.29 -11.51 -3.27
N LEU A 416 15.39 -10.22 -3.59
CA LEU A 416 14.89 -9.13 -2.73
C LEU A 416 13.40 -9.24 -2.40
N LYS A 417 12.60 -9.83 -3.28
CA LYS A 417 11.15 -10.02 -3.06
C LYS A 417 10.82 -10.86 -1.82
N TRP A 418 11.75 -11.70 -1.36
CA TRP A 418 11.57 -12.55 -0.19
C TRP A 418 12.04 -11.90 1.12
N THR A 419 12.67 -10.72 1.06
CA THR A 419 13.25 -10.06 2.24
C THR A 419 12.24 -9.89 3.36
N GLU A 420 11.07 -9.28 3.08
CA GLU A 420 10.03 -9.06 4.09
C GLU A 420 9.33 -10.37 4.52
N PRO A 421 8.93 -11.27 3.60
CA PRO A 421 8.42 -12.60 4.00
C PRO A 421 9.38 -13.38 4.90
N LEU A 422 10.68 -13.38 4.61
CA LEU A 422 11.69 -14.08 5.42
C LEU A 422 11.84 -13.44 6.80
N ALA A 423 11.87 -12.10 6.89
CA ALA A 423 11.94 -11.39 8.16
C ALA A 423 10.72 -11.72 9.04
N LEU A 424 9.51 -11.65 8.48
CA LEU A 424 8.28 -12.02 9.20
C LEU A 424 8.26 -13.50 9.59
N MET A 425 8.73 -14.40 8.71
CA MET A 425 8.81 -15.83 9.00
C MET A 425 9.75 -16.10 10.20
N MET A 426 10.89 -15.41 10.25
CA MET A 426 11.86 -15.55 11.36
C MET A 426 11.25 -15.14 12.71
N GLU A 427 10.35 -14.16 12.75
CA GLU A 427 9.64 -13.76 13.96
C GLU A 427 8.58 -14.78 14.42
N LEU A 428 8.13 -15.64 13.51
CA LEU A 428 7.16 -16.70 13.77
C LEU A 428 7.81 -18.06 14.07
N LEU A 429 9.12 -18.19 13.82
CA LEU A 429 9.87 -19.44 13.93
C LEU A 429 10.29 -19.70 15.38
N GLU A 430 9.74 -20.77 15.96
CA GLU A 430 10.06 -21.18 17.34
C GLU A 430 11.29 -22.11 17.42
N ASP A 431 11.60 -22.82 16.34
CA ASP A 431 12.74 -23.75 16.27
C ASP A 431 14.06 -22.98 16.12
N ARG A 432 14.87 -23.01 17.18
CA ARG A 432 16.17 -22.33 17.23
C ARG A 432 17.19 -22.89 16.23
N GLU A 433 17.19 -24.20 15.94
CA GLU A 433 18.13 -24.78 15.00
C GLU A 433 17.80 -24.34 13.56
N GLN A 434 16.52 -24.33 13.20
CA GLN A 434 16.08 -23.81 11.91
C GLN A 434 16.37 -22.30 11.79
N ALA A 435 16.14 -21.51 12.86
CA ALA A 435 16.45 -20.08 12.85
C ALA A 435 17.96 -19.83 12.60
N MET A 436 18.83 -20.55 13.32
CA MET A 436 20.28 -20.46 13.13
C MET A 436 20.71 -20.90 11.73
N ARG A 437 20.07 -21.93 11.18
CA ARG A 437 20.30 -22.40 9.81
C ARG A 437 19.98 -21.30 8.79
N VAL A 438 18.82 -20.66 8.89
CA VAL A 438 18.41 -19.57 7.98
C VAL A 438 19.40 -18.40 8.06
N VAL A 439 19.74 -17.94 9.26
CA VAL A 439 20.67 -16.81 9.46
C VAL A 439 22.05 -17.12 8.88
N LYS A 440 22.59 -18.31 9.14
CA LYS A 440 23.90 -18.72 8.60
C LYS A 440 23.89 -18.72 7.08
N LEU A 441 22.87 -19.31 6.46
CA LEU A 441 22.76 -19.37 5.00
C LEU A 441 22.53 -17.98 4.40
N ALA A 442 21.80 -17.10 5.08
CA ALA A 442 21.62 -15.72 4.65
C ALA A 442 22.95 -14.95 4.65
N LEU A 443 23.77 -15.09 5.70
CA LEU A 443 25.11 -14.48 5.78
C LEU A 443 26.08 -15.02 4.70
N GLU A 444 25.86 -16.20 4.15
CA GLU A 444 26.63 -16.71 3.01
C GLU A 444 26.23 -16.06 1.67
N VAL A 445 25.02 -15.50 1.58
CA VAL A 445 24.45 -14.95 0.33
C VAL A 445 24.46 -13.42 0.33
N ASP A 446 23.96 -12.81 1.40
CA ASP A 446 23.83 -11.36 1.57
C ASP A 446 24.01 -11.00 3.05
N TRP A 447 25.08 -10.26 3.36
CA TRP A 447 25.41 -9.85 4.73
C TRP A 447 24.38 -8.91 5.35
N LEU A 448 23.73 -8.05 4.56
CA LEU A 448 22.72 -7.13 5.06
C LEU A 448 21.44 -7.89 5.41
N LEU A 449 21.02 -8.83 4.57
CA LEU A 449 19.91 -9.71 4.87
C LEU A 449 20.21 -10.57 6.10
N GLY A 450 21.38 -11.21 6.14
CA GLY A 450 21.78 -12.05 7.27
C GLY A 450 21.83 -11.29 8.60
N ALA A 451 22.35 -10.07 8.61
CA ALA A 451 22.32 -9.19 9.79
C ALA A 451 20.87 -8.87 10.19
N ARG A 452 20.01 -8.49 9.23
CA ARG A 452 18.60 -8.20 9.50
C ARG A 452 17.83 -9.38 10.10
N LEU A 453 18.07 -10.60 9.61
CA LEU A 453 17.39 -11.80 10.11
C LEU A 453 17.90 -12.26 11.48
N ALA A 454 19.11 -11.84 11.89
CA ALA A 454 19.67 -12.16 13.19
C ALA A 454 19.08 -11.32 14.34
N GLY A 455 18.46 -10.18 14.01
CA GLY A 455 17.99 -9.17 14.98
C GLY A 455 19.07 -8.18 15.33
#